data_AF-A0AA36HFC4-F1
#
_entry.id   AF-A0AA36HFC4-F1
#
_cell.length_a   1.000
_cell.length_b   1.000
_cell.length_c   1.000
_cell.angle_alpha   90.00
_cell.angle_beta   90.00
_cell.angle_gamma   90.00
#
_symmetry.space_group_name_H-M   'P 1'
#
loop_
_entity.id
_entity.type
_entity.pdbx_description
1 polymer ?
#
loop_
_entity_poly.entity_id
_entity_poly.type
_entity_poly.pdbx_seq_one_letter_code
_entity_poly.pdbx_strand_id
1 'polypeptide(L)'
;MDRLETAIDVLVKETCEGLLKPRHIRKAAKECGLKLDKKDADEATMRLVKLFEEKFRAGIDKVIDDSKIEEKLANLEVLAKECKEKCEEYGVEDGYRPLGVDEDLEGHIYPIVAAYQEALTTKNEELEQEIEETRELLKEVTEEVNQLAKKAEALMAEKDE
;
A
#
# COMPACT_ATOMS: atom_id res chain seq x y z
N MET A 1 1.54 11.81 15.21
CA MET A 1 0.36 11.65 16.09
C MET A 1 0.27 12.74 17.13
N ASP A 2 1.38 13.08 17.79
CA ASP A 2 1.45 14.04 18.89
C ASP A 2 0.77 15.39 18.62
N ARG A 3 0.95 15.93 17.40
CA ARG A 3 0.30 17.19 16.99
C ARG A 3 -1.22 17.08 16.92
N LEU A 4 -1.74 15.93 16.49
CA LEU A 4 -3.18 15.67 16.40
C LEU A 4 -3.78 15.51 17.80
N GLU A 5 -3.13 14.72 18.67
CA GLU A 5 -3.54 14.54 20.07
C GLU A 5 -3.57 15.87 20.82
N THR A 6 -2.51 16.68 20.67
CA THR A 6 -2.44 18.00 21.30
C THR A 6 -3.59 18.91 20.85
N ALA A 7 -3.91 18.91 19.55
CA ALA A 7 -5.01 19.71 19.02
C ALA A 7 -6.37 19.25 19.56
N ILE A 8 -6.56 17.92 19.67
CA ILE A 8 -7.75 17.32 20.25
C ILE A 8 -7.89 17.69 21.73
N ASP A 9 -6.83 17.56 22.53
CA ASP A 9 -6.85 17.92 23.94
C ASP A 9 -7.17 19.40 24.16
N VAL A 10 -6.63 20.29 23.32
CA VAL A 10 -6.95 21.72 23.35
C VAL A 10 -8.44 21.95 23.07
N LEU A 11 -8.99 21.32 22.02
CA LEU A 11 -10.41 21.42 21.67
C LEU A 11 -11.33 20.92 22.79
N VAL A 12 -11.00 19.76 23.39
CA VAL A 12 -11.76 19.20 24.51
C VAL A 12 -11.75 20.16 25.69
N LYS A 13 -10.56 20.67 26.03
CA LYS A 13 -10.39 21.60 27.14
C LYS A 13 -11.19 22.90 26.94
N GLU A 14 -11.06 23.55 25.79
CA GLU A 14 -11.78 24.78 25.47
C GLU A 14 -13.31 24.58 25.50
N THR A 15 -13.77 23.43 25.00
CA THR A 15 -15.19 23.07 25.04
C THR A 15 -15.67 22.87 26.48
N CYS A 16 -14.93 22.13 27.29
CA CYS A 16 -15.24 21.92 28.71
C CYS A 16 -15.25 23.24 29.49
N GLU A 17 -14.28 24.13 29.26
CA GLU A 17 -14.25 25.47 29.87
C GLU A 17 -15.46 26.33 29.47
N GLY A 18 -15.89 26.24 28.21
CA GLY A 18 -17.11 26.88 27.74
C GLY A 18 -18.38 26.37 28.44
N LEU A 19 -18.44 25.06 28.70
CA LEU A 19 -19.57 24.39 29.35
C LEU A 19 -19.65 24.62 30.87
N LEU A 20 -18.53 24.97 31.52
CA LEU A 20 -18.47 25.24 32.97
C LEU A 20 -19.26 26.47 33.43
N LYS A 21 -19.97 27.18 32.54
CA LYS A 21 -20.75 28.38 32.87
C LYS A 21 -22.09 28.02 33.57
N PRO A 22 -22.23 28.24 34.90
CA PRO A 22 -23.39 27.77 35.68
C PRO A 22 -24.69 28.52 35.38
N ARG A 23 -24.61 29.59 34.59
CA ARG A 23 -25.77 30.37 34.14
C ARG A 23 -26.70 29.55 33.26
N HIS A 24 -26.18 28.62 32.47
CA HIS A 24 -26.99 27.81 31.55
C HIS A 24 -27.87 26.82 32.30
N ILE A 25 -27.32 26.10 33.28
CA ILE A 25 -28.07 25.12 34.07
C ILE A 25 -29.11 25.80 34.96
N ARG A 26 -28.77 26.92 35.61
CA ARG A 26 -29.75 27.67 36.41
C ARG A 26 -30.89 28.25 35.57
N LYS A 27 -30.61 28.68 34.33
CA LYS A 27 -31.63 29.14 33.40
C LYS A 27 -32.57 27.99 33.00
N ALA A 28 -32.01 26.84 32.62
CA ALA A 28 -32.79 25.64 32.29
C ALA A 28 -33.64 25.14 33.48
N ALA A 29 -33.07 25.10 34.69
CA ALA A 29 -33.81 24.73 35.89
C ALA A 29 -35.01 25.65 36.13
N LYS A 30 -34.81 26.97 35.98
CA LYS A 30 -35.89 27.96 36.10
C LYS A 30 -36.99 27.77 35.06
N GLU A 31 -36.63 27.48 33.81
CA GLU A 31 -37.58 27.17 32.73
C GLU A 31 -38.40 25.90 33.02
N CYS A 32 -37.82 24.93 33.71
CA CYS A 32 -38.49 23.72 34.19
C CYS A 32 -39.26 23.89 35.51
N GLY A 33 -39.39 25.13 36.04
CA GLY A 33 -40.07 25.40 37.31
C GLY A 33 -39.29 24.98 38.57
N LEU A 34 -38.01 24.62 38.42
CA LEU A 34 -37.13 24.24 39.51
C LEU A 34 -36.30 25.43 40.00
N LYS A 35 -36.06 25.49 41.31
CA LYS A 35 -35.18 26.48 41.92
C LYS A 35 -33.88 25.79 42.33
N LEU A 36 -32.84 25.96 41.52
CA LEU A 36 -31.51 25.45 41.83
C LEU A 36 -30.70 26.53 42.54
N ASP A 37 -30.11 26.18 43.68
CA ASP A 37 -29.13 27.06 44.30
C ASP A 37 -27.83 27.10 43.46
N LYS A 38 -26.90 27.99 43.82
CA LYS A 38 -25.66 28.12 43.06
C LYS A 38 -24.77 26.87 43.24
N LYS A 39 -24.75 26.27 44.43
CA LYS A 39 -23.81 25.19 44.77
C LYS A 39 -24.19 23.90 44.05
N ASP A 40 -25.47 23.56 44.05
CA ASP A 40 -26.05 22.42 43.34
C ASP A 40 -25.92 22.61 41.82
N ALA A 41 -26.04 23.85 41.33
CA ALA A 41 -25.80 24.17 39.91
C ALA A 41 -24.34 23.95 39.51
N ASP A 42 -23.40 24.42 40.34
CA ASP A 42 -21.97 24.27 40.09
C ASP A 42 -21.59 22.78 40.11
N GLU A 43 -22.12 22.01 41.08
CA GLU A 43 -21.90 20.56 41.17
C GLU A 43 -22.51 19.79 39.99
N ALA A 44 -23.74 20.11 39.60
CA ALA A 44 -24.38 19.51 38.43
C ALA A 44 -23.61 19.83 37.14
N THR A 45 -23.11 21.06 37.00
CA THR A 45 -22.29 21.49 35.86
C THR A 45 -21.00 20.68 35.79
N MET A 46 -20.28 20.55 36.91
CA MET A 46 -19.04 19.75 36.96
C MET A 46 -19.28 18.29 36.58
N ARG A 47 -20.35 17.67 37.08
CA ARG A 47 -20.69 16.28 36.72
C ARG A 47 -20.99 16.14 35.22
N LEU A 48 -21.73 17.08 34.64
CA LEU A 48 -22.05 17.11 33.21
C LEU A 48 -20.80 17.25 32.35
N VAL A 49 -19.92 18.19 32.70
CA VAL A 49 -18.67 18.43 31.99
C VAL A 49 -17.76 17.21 32.07
N LYS A 50 -17.64 16.57 33.24
CA LYS A 50 -16.84 15.36 33.41
C LYS A 50 -17.37 14.20 32.56
N LEU A 51 -18.69 13.97 32.56
CA LEU A 51 -19.31 12.94 31.72
C LEU A 51 -19.15 13.23 30.22
N PHE A 52 -19.21 14.50 29.83
CA PHE A 52 -18.95 14.92 28.45
C PHE A 52 -17.51 14.59 28.06
N GLU A 53 -16.52 15.00 28.88
CA GLU A 53 -15.11 14.74 28.62
C GLU A 53 -14.81 13.24 28.47
N GLU A 54 -15.29 12.42 29.40
CA GLU A 54 -15.09 10.96 29.38
C GLU A 54 -15.68 10.32 28.12
N LYS A 55 -16.92 10.67 27.77
CA LYS A 55 -17.57 10.14 26.56
C LYS A 55 -16.92 10.63 25.27
N PHE A 56 -16.47 11.88 25.25
CA PHE A 56 -15.86 12.46 24.08
C PHE A 56 -14.49 11.83 23.82
N ARG A 57 -13.66 11.67 24.86
CA ARG A 57 -12.37 10.96 24.78
C ARG A 57 -12.55 9.52 24.29
N ALA A 58 -13.47 8.76 24.88
CA ALA A 58 -13.76 7.40 24.42
C ALA A 58 -14.24 7.34 22.96
N GLY A 59 -14.97 8.37 22.50
CA GLY A 59 -15.37 8.51 21.09
C GLY A 59 -14.19 8.78 20.17
N ILE A 60 -13.25 9.63 20.59
CA ILE A 60 -11.99 9.89 19.86
C ILE A 60 -11.16 8.63 19.75
N ASP A 61 -10.92 7.93 20.87
CA ASP A 61 -10.12 6.70 20.90
C ASP A 61 -10.67 5.68 19.90
N LYS A 62 -12.00 5.51 19.90
CA LYS A 62 -12.66 4.65 18.92
C LYS A 62 -12.44 5.11 17.47
N VAL A 63 -12.51 6.42 17.19
CA VAL A 63 -12.24 6.94 15.84
C VAL A 63 -10.78 6.70 15.44
N ILE A 64 -9.83 6.85 16.37
CA ILE A 64 -8.40 6.58 16.14
C ILE A 64 -8.21 5.11 15.75
N ASP A 65 -8.78 4.19 16.54
CA ASP A 65 -8.71 2.75 16.32
C ASP A 65 -9.38 2.33 15.00
N ASP A 66 -10.65 2.73 14.80
CA ASP A 66 -11.45 2.33 13.64
C ASP A 66 -10.82 2.85 12.33
N SER A 67 -10.24 4.05 12.36
CA SER A 67 -9.62 4.67 11.18
C SER A 67 -8.18 4.22 10.93
N LYS A 68 -7.54 3.59 11.93
CA LYS A 68 -6.10 3.28 11.95
C LYS A 68 -5.24 4.49 11.61
N ILE A 69 -5.61 5.66 12.12
CA ILE A 69 -4.96 6.92 11.74
C ILE A 69 -3.51 7.00 12.21
N GLU A 70 -3.17 6.33 13.31
CA GLU A 70 -1.80 6.19 13.80
C GLU A 70 -0.88 5.56 12.77
N GLU A 71 -1.28 4.39 12.26
CA GLU A 71 -0.55 3.66 11.23
C GLU A 71 -0.42 4.49 9.95
N LYS A 72 -1.52 5.13 9.52
CA LYS A 72 -1.52 5.97 8.31
C LYS A 72 -0.60 7.17 8.43
N LEU A 73 -0.59 7.85 9.59
CA LEU A 73 0.28 9.01 9.81
C LEU A 73 1.75 8.60 9.96
N ALA A 74 2.03 7.44 10.55
CA ALA A 74 3.39 6.88 10.59
C ALA A 74 3.88 6.54 9.18
N ASN A 75 3.07 5.85 8.37
CA ASN A 75 3.39 5.52 6.99
C ASN A 75 3.59 6.79 6.14
N LEU A 76 2.77 7.82 6.36
CA LEU A 76 2.92 9.10 5.67
C LEU A 76 4.24 9.80 6.02
N GLU A 77 4.69 9.73 7.28
CA GLU A 77 5.97 10.30 7.68
C GLU A 77 7.15 9.61 6.99
N VAL A 78 7.11 8.27 6.88
CA VAL A 78 8.11 7.49 6.16
C VAL A 78 8.11 7.88 4.68
N LEU A 79 6.96 7.85 4.03
CA LEU A 79 6.82 8.23 2.62
C LEU A 79 7.30 9.66 2.35
N ALA A 80 6.98 10.61 3.23
CA ALA A 80 7.44 11.99 3.10
C ALA A 80 8.98 12.11 3.19
N LYS A 81 9.63 11.33 4.06
CA LYS A 81 11.10 11.28 4.14
C LYS A 81 11.70 10.67 2.88
N GLU A 82 11.20 9.52 2.45
CA GLU A 82 11.69 8.83 1.24
C GLU A 82 11.51 9.69 -0.02
N CYS A 83 10.36 10.35 -0.17
CA CYS A 83 10.12 11.27 -1.28
C CYS A 83 11.12 12.42 -1.28
N LYS A 84 11.37 13.02 -0.11
CA LYS A 84 12.31 14.13 0.02
C LYS A 84 13.74 13.72 -0.35
N GLU A 85 14.20 12.58 0.19
CA GLU A 85 15.53 12.03 -0.12
C GLU A 85 15.70 11.76 -1.62
N LYS A 86 14.69 11.16 -2.26
CA LYS A 86 14.71 10.95 -3.73
C LYS A 86 14.67 12.26 -4.51
N CYS A 87 13.86 13.24 -4.11
CA CYS A 87 13.83 14.53 -4.77
C CYS A 87 15.19 15.24 -4.70
N GLU A 88 15.87 15.18 -3.55
CA GLU A 88 17.23 15.68 -3.37
C GLU A 88 18.24 14.93 -4.27
N GLU A 89 18.15 13.60 -4.36
CA GLU A 89 19.00 12.78 -5.24
C GLU A 89 18.84 13.15 -6.72
N TYR A 90 17.61 13.34 -7.18
CA TYR A 90 17.30 13.67 -8.57
C TYR A 90 17.40 15.17 -8.89
N GLY A 91 17.68 16.03 -7.89
CA GLY A 91 17.73 17.49 -8.04
C GLY A 91 16.38 18.10 -8.44
N VAL A 92 15.28 17.46 -8.04
CA VAL A 92 13.90 17.89 -8.36
C VAL A 92 13.31 18.62 -7.16
N GLU A 93 12.48 19.63 -7.43
CA GLU A 93 11.76 20.36 -6.39
C GLU A 93 10.69 19.46 -5.74
N ASP A 94 10.64 19.48 -4.40
CA ASP A 94 9.80 18.61 -3.59
C ASP A 94 8.29 18.80 -3.89
N GLY A 95 7.55 17.71 -4.08
CA GLY A 95 6.10 17.74 -4.27
C GLY A 95 5.54 16.74 -5.28
N TYR A 96 4.26 16.40 -5.12
CA TYR A 96 3.52 15.54 -6.05
C TYR A 96 3.22 16.31 -7.34
N ARG A 97 3.80 15.87 -8.45
CA ARG A 97 3.41 16.30 -9.80
C ARG A 97 2.71 15.13 -10.48
N PRO A 98 1.37 15.13 -10.62
CA PRO A 98 0.73 14.17 -11.51
C PRO A 98 1.25 14.46 -12.92
N LEU A 99 1.93 13.47 -13.51
CA LEU A 99 2.54 13.62 -14.82
C LEU A 99 1.49 13.47 -15.94
N GLY A 100 0.45 12.69 -15.66
CA GLY A 100 -0.63 12.35 -16.58
C GLY A 100 -0.94 10.86 -16.48
N VAL A 101 -2.11 10.43 -16.96
CA VAL A 101 -2.50 9.00 -16.88
C VAL A 101 -1.49 8.13 -17.61
N ASP A 102 -0.99 8.58 -18.76
CA ASP A 102 -0.03 7.82 -19.56
C ASP A 102 1.34 7.74 -18.88
N GLU A 103 1.89 8.86 -18.38
CA GLU A 103 3.18 8.85 -17.68
C GLU A 103 3.14 8.13 -16.32
N ASP A 104 2.05 8.27 -15.56
CA ASP A 104 1.87 7.57 -14.27
C ASP A 104 1.77 6.04 -14.49
N LEU A 105 1.13 5.61 -15.58
CA LEU A 105 1.03 4.20 -15.95
C LEU A 105 2.35 3.66 -16.50
N GLU A 106 3.08 4.44 -17.30
CA GLU A 106 4.35 4.03 -17.91
C GLU A 106 5.37 3.60 -16.84
N GLY A 107 5.49 4.36 -15.76
CA GLY A 107 6.40 4.02 -14.64
C GLY A 107 6.09 2.67 -13.97
N HIS A 108 4.82 2.30 -13.88
CA HIS A 108 4.40 1.03 -13.28
C HIS A 108 4.36 -0.15 -14.27
N ILE A 109 4.09 0.12 -15.55
CA ILE A 109 4.03 -0.89 -16.62
C ILE A 109 5.42 -1.30 -17.06
N TYR A 110 6.39 -0.39 -17.05
CA TYR A 110 7.74 -0.65 -17.55
C TYR A 110 8.43 -1.86 -16.88
N PRO A 111 8.45 -2.02 -15.53
CA PRO A 111 9.04 -3.20 -14.90
C PRO A 111 8.38 -4.51 -15.32
N ILE A 112 7.07 -4.50 -15.54
CA ILE A 112 6.31 -5.68 -15.98
C ILE A 112 6.72 -6.04 -17.42
N VAL A 113 6.75 -5.05 -18.32
CA VAL A 113 7.15 -5.26 -19.72
C VAL A 113 8.60 -5.73 -19.81
N ALA A 114 9.51 -5.15 -19.01
CA ALA A 114 10.90 -5.56 -18.95
C ALA A 114 11.04 -7.04 -18.51
N ALA A 115 10.32 -7.46 -17.46
CA ALA A 115 10.33 -8.84 -17.00
C ALA A 115 9.77 -9.83 -18.06
N TYR A 116 8.70 -9.45 -18.77
CA TYR A 116 8.19 -10.24 -19.88
C TYR A 116 9.20 -10.36 -21.02
N GLN A 117 9.87 -9.26 -21.35
CA GLN A 117 10.86 -9.24 -22.42
C GLN A 117 12.08 -10.10 -22.07
N GLU A 118 12.54 -10.06 -20.83
CA GLU A 118 13.59 -10.94 -20.31
C GLU A 118 13.17 -12.41 -20.43
N ALA A 119 11.97 -12.76 -19.92
CA ALA A 119 11.46 -14.13 -19.96
C ALA A 119 11.30 -14.66 -21.40
N LEU A 120 10.82 -13.83 -22.33
CA LEU A 120 10.70 -14.19 -23.74
C LEU A 120 12.07 -14.38 -24.40
N THR A 121 13.05 -13.55 -24.02
CA THR A 121 14.43 -13.67 -24.53
C THR A 121 15.05 -14.98 -24.07
N THR A 122 14.97 -15.31 -22.78
CA THR A 122 15.46 -16.59 -22.24
C THR A 122 14.77 -17.78 -22.90
N LYS A 123 13.44 -17.72 -23.10
CA LYS A 123 12.72 -18.81 -23.77
C LYS A 123 13.11 -18.99 -25.24
N ASN A 124 13.40 -17.90 -25.94
CA ASN A 124 13.90 -18.00 -27.31
C ASN A 124 15.29 -18.64 -27.35
N GLU A 125 16.20 -18.26 -26.44
CA GLU A 125 17.54 -18.85 -26.35
C GLU A 125 17.47 -20.36 -26.05
N GLU A 126 16.60 -20.78 -25.12
CA GLU A 126 16.35 -22.20 -24.83
C GLU A 126 15.84 -22.97 -26.07
N LEU A 127 14.88 -22.40 -26.81
CA LEU A 127 14.36 -23.01 -28.03
C LEU A 127 15.41 -23.09 -29.14
N GLU A 128 16.26 -22.07 -29.30
CA GLU A 128 17.36 -22.10 -30.26
C GLU A 128 18.35 -23.22 -29.93
N GLN A 129 18.65 -23.41 -28.64
CA GLN A 129 19.50 -24.51 -28.19
C GLN A 129 18.86 -25.88 -28.48
N GLU A 130 17.58 -26.08 -28.13
CA GLU A 130 16.87 -27.33 -28.40
C GLU A 130 16.81 -27.65 -29.91
N ILE A 131 16.63 -26.63 -30.75
CA ILE A 131 16.64 -26.79 -32.21
C ILE A 131 18.01 -27.25 -32.69
N GLU A 132 19.09 -26.69 -32.17
CA GLU A 132 20.43 -27.07 -32.60
C GLU A 132 20.81 -28.49 -32.13
N GLU A 133 20.49 -28.84 -30.88
CA GLU A 133 20.66 -30.20 -30.35
C GLU A 133 19.86 -31.22 -31.20
N THR A 134 18.62 -30.88 -31.57
CA THR A 134 17.78 -31.73 -32.43
C THR A 134 18.37 -31.87 -33.85
N ARG A 135 18.98 -30.80 -34.39
CA ARG A 135 19.65 -30.85 -35.70
C ARG A 135 20.90 -31.70 -35.69
N GLU A 136 21.68 -31.67 -34.61
CA GLU A 136 22.84 -32.54 -34.44
C GLU A 136 22.41 -34.01 -34.39
N LEU A 137 21.41 -34.33 -33.58
CA LEU A 137 20.86 -35.68 -33.50
C LEU A 137 20.34 -36.18 -34.86
N LEU A 138 19.66 -35.32 -35.62
CA LEU A 138 19.18 -35.66 -36.96
C LEU A 138 20.32 -36.00 -37.92
N LYS A 139 21.44 -35.26 -37.86
CA LYS A 139 22.63 -35.55 -38.67
C LYS A 139 23.23 -36.91 -38.32
N GLU A 140 23.38 -37.21 -37.02
CA GLU A 140 23.90 -38.50 -36.55
C GLU A 140 23.03 -39.67 -37.03
N VAL A 141 21.72 -39.60 -36.82
CA VAL A 141 20.78 -40.63 -37.28
C VAL A 141 20.80 -40.79 -38.79
N THR A 142 20.90 -39.68 -39.54
CA THR A 142 21.00 -39.74 -41.01
C THR A 142 22.28 -40.45 -41.46
N GLU A 143 23.39 -40.22 -40.76
CA GLU A 143 24.66 -40.88 -41.06
C GLU A 143 24.63 -42.38 -40.73
N GLU A 144 24.04 -42.77 -39.60
CA GLU A 144 23.83 -44.18 -39.25
C GLU A 144 22.95 -44.90 -40.27
N VAL A 145 21.83 -44.30 -40.69
CA VAL A 145 20.94 -44.86 -41.73
C VAL A 145 21.70 -45.06 -43.04
N ASN A 146 22.51 -44.09 -43.47
CA ASN A 146 23.31 -44.21 -44.68
C ASN A 146 24.36 -45.32 -44.57
N GLN A 147 25.00 -45.50 -43.40
CA GLN A 147 25.93 -46.60 -43.17
C GLN A 147 25.24 -47.97 -43.21
N LEU A 148 24.05 -48.08 -42.61
CA LEU A 148 23.24 -49.30 -42.64
C LEU A 148 22.78 -49.63 -44.07
N ALA A 149 22.35 -48.63 -44.84
CA ALA A 149 21.97 -48.80 -46.24
C ALA A 149 23.14 -49.37 -47.07
N LYS A 150 24.34 -48.80 -46.95
CA LYS A 150 25.54 -49.31 -47.63
C LYS A 150 25.88 -50.75 -47.25
N LYS A 151 25.76 -51.11 -45.96
CA LYS A 151 25.97 -52.49 -45.50
C LYS A 151 24.93 -53.46 -46.07
N ALA A 152 23.66 -53.04 -46.12
CA ALA A 152 22.59 -53.85 -46.70
C ALA A 152 22.80 -54.07 -48.20
N GLU A 153 23.18 -53.03 -48.94
CA GLU A 153 23.53 -53.13 -50.37
C GLU A 153 24.70 -54.10 -50.61
N ALA A 154 25.77 -54.01 -49.81
CA ALA A 154 26.90 -54.92 -49.91
C ALA A 154 26.52 -56.40 -49.64
N LEU A 155 25.70 -56.64 -48.61
CA LEU A 155 25.21 -57.99 -48.28
C LEU A 155 24.28 -58.58 -49.35
N MET A 156 23.54 -57.74 -50.08
CA MET A 156 22.74 -58.21 -51.22
C MET A 156 23.60 -58.52 -52.42
N ALA A 157 24.62 -57.71 -52.71
CA ALA A 157 25.57 -57.96 -53.79
C ALA A 157 26.36 -59.28 -53.60
N GLU A 158 26.74 -59.63 -52.37
CA GLU A 158 27.41 -60.91 -52.04
C GLU A 158 26.49 -62.15 -52.15
N LYS A 159 25.16 -61.97 -52.16
CA LYS A 159 24.20 -63.08 -52.30
C LYS A 159 23.81 -63.40 -53.74
N ASP A 160 24.11 -62.50 -54.67
CA ASP A 160 23.77 -62.61 -56.09
C ASP A 160 24.96 -63.13 -56.95
N GLU A 161 26.12 -63.44 -56.33
CA GLU A 161 27.25 -64.21 -56.89
C GLU A 161 27.20 -65.70 -56.51
#